data_AF-A0A3B6LMH3-F1
#
_entry.id   AF-A0A3B6LMH3-F1
#
_cell.length_a   1.000
_cell.length_b   1.000
_cell.length_c   1.000
_cell.angle_alpha   90.00
_cell.angle_beta   90.00
_cell.angle_gamma   90.00
#
_symmetry.space_group_name_H-M   'P 1'
#
loop_
_entity.id
_entity.type
_entity.pdbx_description
1 polymer ?
#
loop_
_entity_poly.entity_id
_entity_poly.type
_entity_poly.pdbx_seq_one_letter_code
_entity_poly.pdbx_strand_id
1 'polypeptide(L)'
;MIVPVKDGTTKDTWIFLKPLTADLWFGSIVFFIFTGAAIWLLERRIDNAELTGSISRQLGIAIYFRFFVDKERVESILSRLVIIVWVFVLLVITSSYTANLSSMLTVQQLQPTVTDVHELLKKWEYVGYKNGSFLGDLLEQIGFDRRKIKAYSNPDDFDDALCKGSKNGGIAAVIDEVPYIKIFLSKHCKGYTMVGPIYKSEGFGFVS
;
A
#
# COMPACT_ATOMS: atom_id res chain seq x y z
N MET A 1 -10.69 13.04 -15.34
CA MET A 1 -10.25 11.93 -16.21
C MET A 1 -10.49 10.60 -15.51
N ILE A 2 -10.83 9.54 -16.24
CA ILE A 2 -10.86 8.16 -15.74
C ILE A 2 -9.61 7.45 -16.25
N VAL A 3 -8.93 6.73 -15.36
CA VAL A 3 -7.75 5.94 -15.68
C VAL A 3 -7.88 4.57 -15.00
N PRO A 4 -7.45 3.47 -15.62
CA PRO A 4 -7.37 2.19 -14.94
C PRO A 4 -6.36 2.28 -13.80
N VAL A 5 -6.73 1.74 -12.64
CA VAL A 5 -5.80 1.54 -11.53
C VAL A 5 -4.84 0.45 -11.93
N LYS A 6 -3.55 0.66 -11.67
CA LYS A 6 -2.56 -0.38 -11.92
C LYS A 6 -2.78 -1.47 -10.91
N ASP A 7 -3.49 -2.52 -11.31
CA ASP A 7 -3.64 -3.71 -10.50
C ASP A 7 -2.26 -4.32 -10.29
N GLY A 8 -1.68 -4.10 -9.11
CA GLY A 8 -0.51 -4.83 -8.60
C GLY A 8 -0.86 -6.29 -8.27
N THR A 9 -1.76 -6.90 -9.04
CA THR A 9 -2.24 -8.28 -8.89
C THR A 9 -1.20 -9.29 -9.37
N THR A 10 0.10 -8.99 -9.24
CA THR A 10 1.04 -10.08 -8.99
C THR A 10 0.68 -10.58 -7.59
N LYS A 11 0.20 -11.82 -7.53
CA LYS A 11 -0.11 -12.56 -6.30
C LYS A 11 1.19 -12.82 -5.52
N ASP A 12 1.88 -11.76 -5.12
CA ASP A 12 3.14 -11.83 -4.43
C ASP A 12 2.80 -12.08 -2.96
N THR A 13 2.73 -13.34 -2.57
CA THR A 13 2.61 -13.77 -1.17
C THR A 13 3.74 -13.18 -0.30
N TRP A 14 4.81 -12.68 -0.93
CA TRP A 14 5.94 -11.96 -0.33
C TRP A 14 5.66 -10.48 -0.03
N ILE A 15 4.47 -9.95 -0.33
CA ILE A 15 4.05 -8.59 0.04
C ILE A 15 4.15 -8.37 1.56
N PHE A 16 3.98 -9.42 2.37
CA PHE A 16 4.15 -9.33 3.83
C PHE A 16 5.60 -9.04 4.27
N LEU A 17 6.62 -9.42 3.50
CA LEU A 17 8.02 -9.14 3.85
C LEU A 17 8.52 -7.79 3.30
N LYS A 18 7.81 -7.22 2.33
CA LYS A 18 8.15 -5.98 1.64
C LYS A 18 8.18 -4.70 2.50
N PRO A 19 7.38 -4.53 3.57
CA PRO A 19 7.45 -3.36 4.43
C PRO A 19 8.63 -3.40 5.41
N LEU A 20 9.27 -4.57 5.58
CA LEU A 20 10.39 -4.72 6.50
C LEU A 20 11.70 -4.67 5.72
N THR A 21 12.39 -3.54 5.79
CA THR A 21 13.75 -3.39 5.26
C THR A 21 14.66 -4.44 5.91
N ALA A 22 15.61 -4.99 5.14
CA ALA A 22 16.57 -5.99 5.65
C ALA A 22 17.28 -5.52 6.95
N ASP A 23 17.51 -4.21 7.07
CA ASP A 23 18.10 -3.57 8.25
C ASP A 23 17.21 -3.70 9.50
N LEU A 24 15.89 -3.58 9.36
CA LEU A 24 14.94 -3.75 10.47
C LEU A 24 14.82 -5.22 10.90
N TRP A 25 14.87 -6.14 9.93
CA TRP A 25 14.94 -7.58 10.22
C TRP A 25 16.18 -7.91 11.05
N PHE A 26 17.34 -7.43 10.61
CA PHE A 26 18.59 -7.66 11.31
C PHE A 26 18.61 -6.98 12.69
N GLY A 27 18.11 -5.74 12.77
CA GLY A 27 17.97 -5.01 14.02
C GLY A 27 17.09 -5.73 15.04
N SER A 28 15.97 -6.32 14.61
CA SER A 28 15.07 -7.09 15.48
C SER A 28 15.75 -8.35 16.05
N ILE A 29 16.47 -9.09 15.21
CA ILE A 29 17.22 -10.29 15.64
C ILE A 29 18.30 -9.90 16.66
N VAL A 30 19.07 -8.84 16.39
CA VAL A 30 20.11 -8.34 17.30
C VAL A 30 19.49 -7.86 18.62
N PHE A 31 18.36 -7.15 18.57
CA PHE A 31 17.65 -6.69 19.77
C PHE A 31 17.16 -7.87 20.61
N PHE A 32 16.60 -8.91 19.97
CA PHE A 32 16.16 -10.13 20.66
C PHE A 32 17.33 -10.82 21.38
N ILE A 33 18.47 -10.99 20.70
CA ILE A 33 19.68 -11.56 21.29
C ILE A 33 20.20 -10.71 22.46
N PHE A 34 20.24 -9.38 22.30
CA PHE A 34 20.67 -8.45 23.35
C PHE A 34 19.80 -8.56 24.61
N THR A 35 18.48 -8.63 24.43
CA THR A 35 17.54 -8.73 25.55
C THR A 35 17.63 -10.08 26.27
N GLY A 36 17.80 -11.18 25.53
CA GLY A 36 18.11 -12.49 26.11
C GLY A 36 19.43 -12.49 26.90
N ALA A 37 20.47 -11.85 26.37
CA ALA A 37 21.75 -11.70 27.06
C ALA A 37 21.64 -10.84 28.33
N ALA A 38 20.84 -9.76 28.30
CA ALA A 38 20.61 -8.89 29.45
C ALA A 38 19.86 -9.62 30.58
N ILE A 39 18.81 -10.36 30.25
CA ILE A 39 18.08 -11.19 31.22
C ILE A 39 19.01 -12.26 31.80
N TRP A 40 19.78 -12.95 30.96
CA TRP A 40 20.75 -13.95 31.40
C TRP A 40 21.82 -13.38 32.34
N LEU A 41 22.34 -12.18 32.05
CA LEU A 41 23.31 -11.51 32.91
C LEU A 41 22.71 -11.10 34.25
N LEU A 42 21.45 -10.64 34.26
CA LEU A 42 20.72 -10.27 35.48
C LEU A 42 20.43 -11.49 36.35
N GLU A 43 19.95 -12.58 35.76
CA GLU A 43 19.70 -13.85 36.46
C GLU A 43 21.03 -14.40 37.01
N ARG A 44 22.10 -14.43 36.21
CA ARG A 44 23.44 -14.87 36.67
C ARG A 44 24.03 -13.97 37.77
N ARG A 45 23.77 -12.67 37.76
CA ARG A 45 24.22 -11.76 38.83
C ARG A 45 23.53 -12.03 40.17
N ILE A 46 22.28 -12.49 40.14
CA ILE A 46 21.46 -12.79 41.31
C ILE A 46 21.70 -14.23 41.80
N ASP A 47 21.79 -15.20 40.88
CA ASP A 47 22.00 -16.64 41.16
C ASP A 47 23.46 -17.05 41.39
N ASN A 48 24.42 -16.12 41.37
CA ASN A 48 25.81 -16.40 41.78
C ASN A 48 25.94 -16.81 43.27
N ALA A 49 24.83 -17.04 43.98
CA ALA A 49 24.81 -17.74 45.26
C ALA A 49 24.72 -19.27 45.14
N GLU A 50 24.18 -19.86 44.05
CA GLU A 50 24.02 -21.32 43.99
C GLU A 50 23.87 -21.87 42.54
N LEU A 51 24.76 -22.82 42.22
CA LEU A 51 24.63 -23.87 41.21
C LEU A 51 25.06 -23.65 39.74
N THR A 52 26.30 -24.05 39.52
CA THR A 52 26.87 -24.74 38.35
C THR A 52 25.93 -25.78 37.71
N GLY A 53 25.36 -25.50 36.53
CA GLY A 53 24.61 -26.49 35.73
C GLY A 53 24.38 -26.08 34.26
N SER A 54 24.86 -26.92 33.33
CA SER A 54 24.75 -26.92 31.84
C SER A 54 23.91 -25.82 31.15
N ILE A 55 24.60 -24.81 30.63
CA ILE A 55 24.07 -23.48 30.24
C ILE A 55 23.43 -23.43 28.84
N SER A 56 23.79 -24.26 27.87
CA SER A 56 23.40 -24.00 26.46
C SER A 56 22.10 -24.65 25.99
N ARG A 57 21.68 -25.78 26.59
CA ARG A 57 20.58 -26.62 26.06
C ARG A 57 19.25 -26.44 26.79
N GLN A 58 19.26 -26.00 28.06
CA GLN A 58 18.05 -25.73 28.83
C GLN A 58 17.54 -24.30 28.66
N LEU A 59 18.42 -23.33 28.40
CA LEU A 59 18.07 -21.91 28.34
C LEU A 59 17.12 -21.55 27.19
N GLY A 60 17.31 -22.11 25.99
CA GLY A 60 16.45 -21.81 24.85
C GLY A 60 15.00 -22.31 25.01
N ILE A 61 14.83 -23.52 25.56
CA ILE A 61 13.51 -24.13 25.77
C ILE A 61 12.85 -23.58 27.04
N ALA A 62 13.61 -23.31 28.10
CA ALA A 62 13.08 -22.75 29.34
C ALA A 62 12.67 -21.28 29.21
N ILE A 63 13.39 -20.45 28.43
CA ILE A 63 12.98 -19.06 28.16
C ILE A 63 11.70 -19.04 27.31
N TYR A 64 11.59 -19.92 26.31
CA TYR A 64 10.40 -20.05 25.48
C TYR A 64 9.17 -20.55 26.27
N PHE A 65 9.33 -21.56 27.14
CA PHE A 65 8.25 -22.08 27.99
C PHE A 65 7.87 -21.12 29.14
N ARG A 66 8.84 -20.46 29.81
CA ARG A 66 8.57 -19.51 30.91
C ARG A 66 7.84 -18.26 30.45
N PHE A 67 8.06 -17.80 29.22
CA PHE A 67 7.41 -16.58 28.73
C PHE A 67 5.95 -16.82 28.31
N PHE A 68 5.61 -18.04 27.87
CA PHE A 68 4.28 -18.36 27.35
C PHE A 68 3.38 -19.17 28.29
N VAL A 69 3.94 -19.97 29.21
CA VAL A 69 3.18 -20.97 29.98
C VAL A 69 3.13 -20.70 31.49
N ASP A 70 4.20 -20.18 32.12
CA ASP A 70 4.24 -20.05 33.59
C ASP A 70 4.61 -18.65 34.08
N LYS A 71 3.63 -18.00 34.71
CA LYS A 71 3.68 -16.62 35.22
C LYS A 71 4.46 -16.47 36.54
N GLU A 72 5.21 -17.46 37.00
CA GLU A 72 5.40 -17.62 38.45
C GLU A 72 6.82 -17.71 39.05
N ARG A 73 7.93 -17.48 38.33
CA ARG A 73 9.25 -17.37 39.00
C ARG A 73 10.19 -16.32 38.41
N VAL A 74 9.82 -15.04 38.56
CA VAL A 74 10.78 -13.93 38.47
C VAL A 74 10.85 -13.29 39.84
N GLU A 75 11.78 -13.76 40.68
CA GLU A 75 11.91 -13.36 42.09
C GLU A 75 12.37 -11.89 42.25
N SER A 76 12.99 -11.29 41.22
CA SER A 76 13.56 -9.94 41.31
C SER A 76 12.70 -8.86 40.66
N ILE A 77 12.47 -7.78 41.39
CA ILE A 77 11.70 -6.61 40.91
C ILE A 77 12.37 -5.93 39.71
N LEU A 78 13.71 -6.00 39.63
CA LEU A 78 14.51 -5.46 38.53
C LEU A 78 14.28 -6.24 37.23
N SER A 79 14.30 -7.58 37.28
CA SER A 79 14.01 -8.39 36.09
C SER A 79 12.56 -8.19 35.63
N ARG A 80 11.61 -7.97 36.55
CA ARG A 80 10.21 -7.67 36.22
C ARG A 80 10.06 -6.33 35.48
N LEU A 81 10.76 -5.28 35.92
CA LEU A 81 10.76 -3.98 35.23
C LEU A 81 11.36 -4.10 33.83
N VAL A 82 12.45 -4.85 33.66
CA VAL A 82 13.08 -5.09 32.36
C VAL A 82 12.11 -5.81 31.40
N ILE A 83 11.37 -6.80 31.88
CA ILE A 83 10.36 -7.50 31.07
C ILE A 83 9.22 -6.57 30.67
N ILE A 84 8.74 -5.71 31.57
CA ILE A 84 7.66 -4.74 31.26
C ILE A 84 8.11 -3.77 30.17
N VAL A 85 9.32 -3.21 30.29
CA VAL A 85 9.90 -2.32 29.27
C VAL A 85 10.07 -3.08 27.95
N TRP A 86 10.53 -4.34 27.99
CA TRP A 86 10.70 -5.17 26.80
C TRP A 86 9.38 -5.43 26.07
N VAL A 87 8.32 -5.81 26.80
CA VAL A 87 6.97 -6.01 26.24
C VAL A 87 6.45 -4.70 25.63
N PHE A 88 6.69 -3.57 26.28
CA PHE A 88 6.31 -2.26 25.74
C PHE A 88 7.02 -1.95 24.42
N VAL A 89 8.33 -2.21 24.33
CA VAL A 89 9.08 -2.05 23.06
C VAL A 89 8.54 -2.99 21.98
N LEU A 90 8.28 -4.26 22.31
CA LEU A 90 7.72 -5.22 21.36
C LEU A 90 6.34 -4.80 20.83
N LEU A 91 5.51 -4.21 21.70
CA LEU A 91 4.21 -3.65 21.33
C LEU A 91 4.39 -2.51 20.32
N VAL A 92 5.28 -1.54 20.59
CA VAL A 92 5.55 -0.42 19.68
C VAL A 92 6.05 -0.90 18.30
N ILE A 93 6.93 -1.90 18.26
CA ILE A 93 7.42 -2.49 17.01
C ILE A 93 6.25 -3.12 16.22
N THR A 94 5.43 -3.93 16.89
CA THR A 94 4.30 -4.63 16.25
C THR A 94 3.25 -3.64 15.72
N SER A 95 2.95 -2.60 16.49
CA SER A 95 2.03 -1.53 16.07
C SER A 95 2.57 -0.75 14.88
N SER A 96 3.85 -0.38 14.90
CA SER A 96 4.49 0.37 13.80
C SER A 96 4.58 -0.47 12.53
N TYR A 97 4.87 -1.77 12.65
CA TYR A 97 4.84 -2.72 11.54
C TYR A 97 3.45 -2.80 10.89
N THR A 98 2.42 -2.96 11.72
CA THR A 98 1.04 -3.07 11.25
C THR A 98 0.57 -1.79 10.56
N ALA A 99 0.92 -0.62 11.12
CA ALA A 99 0.63 0.68 10.54
C ALA A 99 1.34 0.88 9.19
N ASN A 100 2.62 0.53 9.08
CA ASN A 100 3.39 0.68 7.85
C ASN A 100 2.89 -0.28 6.75
N LEU A 101 2.61 -1.53 7.09
CA LEU A 101 2.01 -2.50 6.17
C LEU A 101 0.64 -2.01 5.68
N SER A 102 -0.21 -1.50 6.58
CA SER A 102 -1.52 -0.94 6.22
C SER A 102 -1.40 0.28 5.30
N SER A 103 -0.45 1.19 5.57
CA SER A 103 -0.16 2.35 4.71
C SER A 103 0.29 1.91 3.32
N MET A 104 1.18 0.91 3.23
CA MET A 104 1.65 0.39 1.96
C MET A 104 0.52 -0.24 1.13
N LEU A 105 -0.35 -1.03 1.76
CA LEU A 105 -1.49 -1.65 1.10
C LEU A 105 -2.54 -0.63 0.65
N THR A 106 -2.72 0.46 1.40
CA THR A 106 -3.65 1.54 1.03
C THR A 106 -3.11 2.42 -0.09
N VAL A 107 -1.81 2.74 -0.11
CA VAL A 107 -1.19 3.57 -1.16
C VAL A 107 -1.19 2.85 -2.52
N GLN A 108 -0.92 1.54 -2.56
CA GLN A 108 -0.90 0.79 -3.82
C GLN A 108 -2.28 0.68 -4.49
N GLN A 109 -3.38 0.68 -3.72
CA GLN A 109 -4.73 0.68 -4.28
C GLN A 109 -5.17 2.04 -4.83
N LEU A 110 -4.50 3.13 -4.45
CA LEU A 110 -4.89 4.49 -4.79
C LEU A 110 -4.08 5.09 -5.94
N GLN A 111 -3.02 4.43 -6.41
CA GLN A 111 -2.11 5.01 -7.39
C GLN A 111 -2.67 4.85 -8.83
N PRO A 112 -3.08 5.94 -9.51
CA PRO A 112 -3.54 5.87 -10.89
C PRO A 112 -2.39 5.47 -11.82
N THR A 113 -2.68 4.73 -12.90
CA THR A 113 -1.68 4.38 -13.93
C THR A 113 -1.08 5.61 -14.61
N VAL A 114 -1.82 6.72 -14.62
CA VAL A 114 -1.47 8.00 -15.24
C VAL A 114 -1.93 9.11 -14.32
N THR A 115 -1.00 9.93 -13.84
CA THR A 115 -1.26 11.02 -12.89
C THR A 115 -1.59 12.35 -13.56
N ASP A 116 -1.18 12.54 -14.82
CA ASP A 116 -1.33 13.80 -15.53
C ASP A 116 -1.55 13.60 -17.03
N VAL A 117 -2.29 14.52 -17.64
CA VAL A 117 -2.59 14.54 -19.07
C VAL A 117 -1.34 14.85 -19.90
N HIS A 118 -0.41 15.62 -19.36
CA HIS A 118 0.89 15.85 -19.99
C HIS A 118 1.71 14.55 -20.12
N GLU A 119 1.52 13.58 -19.21
CA GLU A 119 2.13 12.26 -19.37
C GLU A 119 1.53 11.49 -20.54
N LEU A 120 0.21 11.56 -20.74
CA LEU A 120 -0.46 10.94 -21.91
C LEU A 120 0.06 11.54 -23.22
N LEU A 121 0.23 12.86 -23.23
CA LEU A 121 0.76 13.61 -24.36
C LEU A 121 2.20 13.19 -24.67
N LYS A 122 3.06 13.15 -23.64
CA LYS A 122 4.47 12.75 -23.76
C LYS A 122 4.65 11.28 -24.16
N LYS A 123 3.79 10.39 -23.66
CA LYS A 123 3.82 8.94 -23.95
C LYS A 123 3.07 8.58 -25.23
N TRP A 124 2.43 9.56 -25.89
CA TRP A 124 1.71 9.37 -27.15
C TRP A 124 0.60 8.30 -27.06
N GLU A 125 -0.13 8.30 -25.94
CA GLU A 125 -1.17 7.30 -25.63
C GLU A 125 -2.55 7.65 -26.24
N TYR A 126 -3.39 6.62 -26.42
CA TYR A 126 -4.74 6.80 -26.93
C TYR A 126 -5.72 7.25 -25.83
N VAL A 127 -6.55 8.23 -26.13
CA VAL A 127 -7.53 8.79 -25.18
C VAL A 127 -8.95 8.67 -25.74
N GLY A 128 -9.88 8.25 -24.89
CA GLY A 128 -11.30 8.15 -25.23
C GLY A 128 -12.10 9.37 -24.76
N TYR A 129 -13.11 9.75 -25.54
CA TYR A 129 -14.12 10.73 -25.13
C TYR A 129 -15.50 10.35 -25.70
N LYS A 130 -16.54 10.96 -25.16
CA LYS A 130 -17.92 10.74 -25.62
C LYS A 130 -18.18 11.47 -26.93
N ASN A 131 -18.71 10.76 -27.92
CA ASN A 131 -19.08 11.32 -29.21
C ASN A 131 -20.17 12.40 -29.06
N GLY A 132 -20.05 13.51 -29.79
CA GLY A 132 -20.93 14.67 -29.67
C GLY A 132 -20.64 15.59 -28.49
N SER A 133 -19.56 15.35 -27.74
CA SER A 133 -19.07 16.27 -26.70
C SER A 133 -18.09 17.29 -27.26
N PHE A 134 -18.07 18.51 -26.69
CA PHE A 134 -17.08 19.56 -26.96
C PHE A 134 -15.65 19.15 -26.58
N LEU A 135 -15.50 18.05 -25.84
CA LEU A 135 -14.22 17.52 -25.41
C LEU A 135 -13.33 17.13 -26.59
N GLY A 136 -13.88 16.80 -27.76
CA GLY A 136 -13.09 16.52 -28.97
C GLY A 136 -12.25 17.73 -29.38
N ASP A 137 -12.90 18.89 -29.53
CA ASP A 137 -12.24 20.15 -29.91
C ASP A 137 -11.30 20.65 -28.81
N LEU A 138 -11.71 20.50 -27.54
CA LEU A 138 -10.89 20.88 -26.39
C LEU A 138 -9.58 20.07 -26.34
N LEU A 139 -9.63 18.77 -26.63
CA LEU A 139 -8.44 17.92 -26.63
C LEU A 139 -7.48 18.29 -27.77
N GLU A 140 -8.02 18.65 -28.94
CA GLU A 140 -7.23 19.16 -30.06
C GLU A 140 -6.55 20.49 -29.69
N GLN A 141 -7.26 21.39 -28.98
CA GLN A 141 -6.70 22.66 -28.49
C GLN A 141 -5.61 22.48 -27.43
N ILE A 142 -5.73 21.45 -26.57
CA ILE A 142 -4.71 21.09 -25.57
C ILE A 142 -3.46 20.46 -26.22
N GLY A 143 -3.55 20.05 -27.50
CA GLY A 143 -2.43 19.55 -28.30
C GLY A 143 -2.45 18.04 -28.54
N PHE A 144 -3.58 17.36 -28.31
CA PHE A 144 -3.71 15.95 -28.71
C PHE A 144 -3.95 15.82 -30.20
N ASP A 145 -3.24 14.89 -30.83
CA ASP A 145 -3.48 14.54 -32.23
C ASP A 145 -4.83 13.84 -32.41
N ARG A 146 -5.59 14.26 -33.43
CA ARG A 146 -6.89 13.67 -33.80
C ARG A 146 -6.85 12.16 -34.06
N ARG A 147 -5.69 11.60 -34.41
CA ARG A 147 -5.49 10.16 -34.61
C ARG A 147 -5.41 9.36 -33.31
N LYS A 148 -5.11 10.03 -32.20
CA LYS A 148 -4.93 9.45 -30.87
C LYS A 148 -6.14 9.61 -29.97
N ILE A 149 -7.09 10.45 -30.39
CA ILE A 149 -8.36 10.65 -29.72
C ILE A 149 -9.41 9.74 -30.37
N LYS A 150 -10.10 8.92 -29.57
CA LYS A 150 -11.17 8.02 -30.04
C LYS A 150 -12.52 8.44 -29.47
N ALA A 151 -13.49 8.64 -30.35
CA ALA A 151 -14.86 8.92 -29.99
C ALA A 151 -15.64 7.63 -29.75
N TYR A 152 -16.37 7.56 -28.64
CA TYR A 152 -17.24 6.44 -28.30
C TYR A 152 -18.66 6.94 -28.06
N SER A 153 -19.65 6.21 -28.56
CA SER A 153 -21.06 6.57 -28.43
C SER A 153 -21.70 5.96 -27.18
N ASN A 154 -21.30 4.75 -26.80
CA ASN A 154 -21.89 4.03 -25.67
C ASN A 154 -20.93 4.01 -24.46
N PRO A 155 -21.44 4.18 -23.22
CA PRO A 155 -20.59 4.14 -22.03
C PRO A 155 -19.93 2.79 -21.77
N ASP A 156 -20.56 1.69 -22.19
CA ASP A 156 -20.01 0.33 -21.97
C ASP A 156 -18.76 0.09 -22.84
N ASP A 157 -18.65 0.76 -23.98
CA ASP A 157 -17.47 0.65 -24.86
C ASP A 157 -16.21 1.21 -24.19
N PHE A 158 -16.37 2.10 -23.20
CA PHE A 158 -15.25 2.65 -22.44
C PHE A 158 -14.57 1.59 -21.58
N ASP A 159 -15.35 0.72 -20.93
CA ASP A 159 -14.82 -0.36 -20.08
C ASP A 159 -13.99 -1.34 -20.91
N ASP A 160 -14.53 -1.77 -22.05
CA ASP A 160 -13.83 -2.65 -23.00
C ASP A 160 -12.56 -2.00 -23.58
N ALA A 161 -12.62 -0.70 -23.90
CA ALA A 161 -11.48 0.01 -24.46
C ALA A 161 -10.37 0.27 -23.43
N LEU A 162 -10.73 0.55 -22.17
CA LEU A 162 -9.79 0.70 -21.06
C LEU A 162 -9.15 -0.65 -20.70
N CYS A 163 -9.93 -1.74 -20.69
CA CYS A 163 -9.43 -3.09 -20.47
C CYS A 163 -8.39 -3.53 -21.52
N LYS A 164 -8.62 -3.20 -22.80
CA LYS A 164 -7.64 -3.47 -23.88
C LYS A 164 -6.34 -2.71 -23.68
N GLY A 165 -6.42 -1.48 -23.15
CA GLY A 165 -5.29 -0.60 -22.94
C GLY A 165 -4.70 -0.03 -24.24
N SER A 166 -3.95 1.07 -24.12
CA SER A 166 -3.35 1.79 -25.26
C SER A 166 -2.45 0.91 -26.16
N LYS A 167 -1.76 -0.08 -25.58
CA LYS A 167 -0.84 -0.97 -26.31
C LYS A 167 -1.54 -1.97 -27.25
N ASN A 168 -2.74 -2.43 -26.91
CA ASN A 168 -3.49 -3.39 -27.73
C ASN A 168 -4.57 -2.70 -28.58
N GLY A 169 -4.37 -1.43 -28.93
CA GLY A 169 -5.33 -0.67 -29.73
C GLY A 169 -6.60 -0.24 -28.96
N GLY A 170 -6.57 -0.26 -27.63
CA GLY A 170 -7.60 0.33 -26.76
C GLY A 170 -7.34 1.82 -26.49
N ILE A 171 -7.62 2.25 -25.27
CA ILE A 171 -7.35 3.59 -24.74
C ILE A 171 -6.67 3.47 -23.37
N ALA A 172 -5.90 4.49 -22.97
CA ALA A 172 -5.28 4.58 -21.65
C ALA A 172 -6.13 5.34 -20.64
N ALA A 173 -6.91 6.30 -21.12
CA ALA A 173 -7.73 7.15 -20.26
C ALA A 173 -8.99 7.58 -21.00
N VAL A 174 -10.05 7.86 -20.22
CA VAL A 174 -11.28 8.49 -20.72
C VAL A 174 -11.39 9.89 -20.13
N ILE A 175 -11.69 10.85 -20.99
CA ILE A 175 -11.96 12.23 -20.60
C ILE A 175 -13.45 12.47 -20.81
N ASP A 176 -14.11 12.82 -19.71
CA ASP A 176 -15.52 13.12 -19.67
C ASP A 176 -15.77 14.13 -18.54
N GLU A 177 -16.99 14.67 -18.47
CA GLU A 177 -17.39 15.59 -17.42
C GLU A 177 -17.51 14.88 -16.07
N VAL A 178 -17.21 15.60 -14.99
CA VAL A 178 -17.24 15.07 -13.61
C VAL A 178 -18.51 14.29 -13.24
N PRO A 179 -19.74 14.74 -13.54
CA PRO A 179 -20.94 13.95 -13.21
C PRO A 179 -20.98 12.61 -13.95
N TYR A 180 -20.62 12.55 -15.23
CA TYR A 180 -20.59 11.30 -15.99
C TYR A 180 -19.51 10.35 -15.48
N ILE A 181 -18.33 10.89 -15.11
CA ILE A 181 -17.27 10.10 -14.48
C ILE A 181 -17.77 9.48 -13.16
N LYS A 182 -18.46 10.25 -12.32
CA LYS A 182 -18.99 9.74 -11.04
C LYS A 182 -19.99 8.59 -11.27
N ILE A 183 -20.84 8.70 -12.29
CA ILE A 183 -21.78 7.64 -12.66
C ILE A 183 -21.01 6.39 -13.13
N PHE A 184 -20.00 6.55 -14.00
CA PHE A 184 -19.18 5.44 -14.48
C PHE A 184 -18.49 4.71 -13.33
N LEU A 185 -17.84 5.44 -12.40
CA LEU A 185 -17.18 4.85 -11.23
C LEU A 185 -18.16 4.19 -10.26
N SER A 186 -19.41 4.67 -10.19
CA SER A 186 -20.46 4.01 -9.39
C SER A 186 -20.94 2.70 -10.00
N LYS A 187 -20.89 2.58 -11.34
CA LYS A 187 -21.21 1.34 -12.07
C LYS A 187 -20.03 0.37 -12.04
N HIS A 188 -18.80 0.87 -12.14
CA HIS A 188 -17.55 0.11 -12.14
C HIS A 188 -16.70 0.44 -10.90
N CYS A 189 -17.09 -0.14 -9.75
CA CYS A 189 -16.50 0.16 -8.44
C CYS A 189 -15.04 -0.27 -8.25
N LYS A 190 -14.47 -1.08 -9.16
CA LYS A 190 -13.13 -1.65 -9.05
C LYS A 190 -12.37 -1.47 -10.36
N GLY A 191 -11.06 -1.23 -10.25
CA GLY A 191 -10.16 -1.15 -11.40
C GLY A 191 -10.02 0.24 -12.03
N TYR A 192 -10.79 1.24 -11.59
CA TYR A 192 -10.73 2.60 -12.15
C TYR A 192 -10.68 3.66 -11.06
N THR A 193 -10.03 4.79 -11.38
CA THR A 193 -9.97 5.94 -10.49
C THR A 193 -10.11 7.24 -11.26
N MET A 194 -10.63 8.27 -10.57
CA MET A 194 -10.70 9.63 -11.09
C MET A 194 -9.37 10.33 -10.83
N VAL A 195 -8.75 10.83 -11.88
CA VAL A 195 -7.62 11.76 -11.81
C VAL A 195 -8.17 13.15 -12.10
N GLY A 196 -7.67 14.14 -11.35
CA GLY A 196 -8.24 15.49 -11.17
C GLY A 196 -8.71 16.23 -12.45
N PRO A 197 -9.40 17.37 -12.30
CA PRO A 197 -9.96 18.09 -13.43
C PRO A 197 -8.82 18.59 -14.32
N ILE A 198 -8.84 18.14 -15.57
CA ILE A 198 -7.85 18.52 -16.60
C ILE A 198 -8.12 19.94 -17.08
N TYR A 199 -9.40 20.32 -17.07
CA TYR A 199 -9.89 21.59 -17.54
C TYR A 199 -11.15 21.96 -16.76
N LYS A 200 -11.32 23.25 -16.47
CA LYS A 200 -12.52 23.76 -15.81
C LYS A 200 -13.51 24.18 -16.90
N SER A 201 -14.48 23.33 -17.21
CA SER A 201 -15.60 23.75 -18.06
C SER A 201 -16.54 24.67 -17.29
N GLU A 202 -17.18 25.61 -18.01
CA GLU A 202 -18.30 26.35 -17.47
C GLU A 202 -19.48 25.38 -17.28
N GLY A 203 -20.12 25.43 -16.12
CA GLY A 203 -21.09 24.42 -15.70
C GLY A 203 -22.36 24.36 -16.57
N PHE A 204 -23.27 23.44 -16.24
CA PHE A 204 -24.54 23.33 -16.96
C PHE A 204 -25.43 24.55 -16.70
N GLY A 205 -25.90 25.17 -17.77
CA GLY A 205 -26.91 26.23 -17.75
C GLY A 205 -28.14 25.80 -18.55
N PHE A 206 -29.31 26.24 -18.12
CA PHE A 206 -30.54 26.11 -18.90
C PHE A 206 -30.87 27.46 -19.52
N VAL A 207 -31.26 27.47 -20.79
CA VAL A 207 -31.89 28.63 -21.41
C VAL A 207 -33.35 28.28 -21.64
N SER A 208 -34.25 29.12 -21.13
CA SER A 208 -35.70 29.01 -21.32
C SER A 208 -36.17 29.93 -22.43
#